data_AF-A0A7W1M081-F1
#
_entry.id   AF-A0A7W1M081-F1
#
_cell.length_a   1.000
_cell.length_b   1.000
_cell.length_c   1.000
_cell.angle_alpha   90.00
_cell.angle_beta   90.00
_cell.angle_gamma   90.00
#
_symmetry.space_group_name_H-M   'P 1'
#
loop_
_entity.id
_entity.type
_entity.pdbx_description
1 polymer ?
#
loop_
_entity_poly.entity_id
_entity_poly.type
_entity_poly.pdbx_seq_one_letter_code
_entity_poly.pdbx_strand_id
1 'polypeptide(L)' 'MSASVNLRGLGGRAGLCDSCSHQQLVRTTRGSSFSLCTRSREDPAYPRYPRLPVLSCPGHEDATPPAEQPR' A
#
# COMPACT_ATOMS: atom_id res chain seq x y z
N MET A 1 -12.36 -30.97 -6.94
CA MET A 1 -11.64 -30.69 -5.68
C MET A 1 -10.85 -29.41 -5.90
N SER A 2 -11.42 -28.28 -5.48
CA SER A 2 -10.92 -26.93 -5.77
C SER A 2 -9.73 -26.59 -4.87
N ALA A 3 -8.55 -26.48 -5.46
CA ALA A 3 -7.40 -25.88 -4.79
C ALA A 3 -7.55 -24.35 -4.86
N SER A 4 -8.22 -23.75 -3.87
CA SER A 4 -8.24 -22.30 -3.67
C SER A 4 -6.87 -21.84 -3.19
N VAL A 5 -5.92 -21.70 -4.11
CA VAL A 5 -4.66 -21.02 -3.84
C VAL A 5 -5.00 -19.53 -3.63
N ASN A 6 -5.09 -19.13 -2.36
CA ASN A 6 -5.16 -17.72 -1.99
C ASN A 6 -3.83 -17.05 -2.36
N LEU A 7 -3.74 -16.49 -3.56
CA LEU A 7 -2.68 -15.58 -4.00
C LEU A 7 -2.82 -14.21 -3.31
N ARG A 8 -2.98 -14.18 -1.98
CA ARG A 8 -2.98 -12.96 -1.20
C ARG A 8 -1.56 -12.75 -0.67
N GLY A 9 -0.77 -11.91 -1.34
CA GLY A 9 0.41 -11.30 -0.70
C GLY A 9 1.76 -11.44 -1.39
N LEU A 10 1.86 -11.34 -2.71
CA LEU A 10 3.12 -10.95 -3.34
C LEU A 10 3.05 -9.44 -3.57
N GLY A 11 3.62 -8.67 -2.64
CA GLY A 11 3.61 -7.21 -2.64
C GLY A 11 3.78 -6.63 -4.04
N GLY A 12 2.88 -5.74 -4.42
CA GLY A 12 2.88 -5.15 -5.75
C GLY A 12 4.10 -4.25 -5.97
N ARG A 13 4.05 -3.45 -7.03
CA ARG A 13 5.18 -2.60 -7.44
C ARG A 13 5.64 -1.62 -6.35
N ALA A 14 4.81 -1.33 -5.34
CA ALA A 14 5.15 -0.39 -4.28
C ALA A 14 5.71 -1.04 -3.00
N GLY A 15 5.74 -2.38 -2.88
CA GLY A 15 6.22 -3.07 -1.68
C GLY A 15 5.25 -2.91 -0.50
N LEU A 16 5.76 -2.60 0.69
CA LEU A 16 4.94 -2.38 1.90
C LEU A 16 3.84 -1.34 1.69
N CYS A 17 4.10 -0.31 0.87
CA CYS A 17 3.10 0.71 0.60
C CYS A 17 1.82 0.15 -0.03
N ASP A 18 1.84 -0.98 -0.75
CA ASP A 18 0.63 -1.51 -1.40
C ASP A 18 -0.42 -2.05 -0.43
N SER A 19 -0.03 -2.43 0.79
CA SER A 19 -0.98 -2.79 1.86
C SER A 19 -1.11 -1.70 2.91
N CYS A 20 -0.50 -0.52 2.73
CA CYS A 20 -0.47 0.53 3.74
C CYS A 20 -1.75 1.39 3.71
N SER A 21 -2.36 1.66 4.87
CA SER A 21 -3.55 2.50 5.04
C SER A 21 -3.29 3.97 4.68
N HIS A 22 -2.04 4.40 4.81
CA HIS A 22 -1.59 5.76 4.45
C HIS A 22 -1.24 5.93 2.98
N GLN A 23 -1.27 4.86 2.17
CA GLN A 23 -1.00 4.94 0.74
C GLN A 23 -2.20 5.51 -0.01
N GLN A 24 -1.93 6.51 -0.85
CA GLN A 24 -2.87 7.01 -1.83
C GLN A 24 -2.26 6.90 -3.24
N LEU A 25 -2.90 6.16 -4.14
CA LEU A 25 -2.48 6.08 -5.54
C LEU A 25 -2.96 7.31 -6.33
N VAL A 26 -2.01 8.11 -6.79
CA VAL A 26 -2.26 9.29 -7.63
C VAL A 26 -2.04 8.89 -9.09
N ARG A 27 -3.10 8.96 -9.90
CA ARG A 27 -3.05 8.71 -11.35
C ARG A 27 -2.86 10.01 -12.11
N THR A 28 -1.97 10.00 -13.11
CA THR A 28 -1.76 11.15 -14.00
C THR A 28 -2.42 10.93 -15.34
N THR A 29 -2.69 12.02 -16.06
CA THR A 29 -3.27 11.99 -17.42
C THR A 29 -2.37 11.30 -18.44
N ARG A 30 -1.06 11.16 -18.17
CA ARG A 30 -0.12 10.40 -19.02
C ARG A 30 -0.11 8.89 -18.73
N GLY A 31 -1.05 8.38 -17.93
CA GLY A 31 -1.19 6.95 -17.64
C GLY A 31 -0.23 6.40 -16.58
N SER A 32 0.56 7.25 -15.93
CA SER A 32 1.42 6.83 -14.81
C SER A 32 0.67 6.91 -13.48
N SER A 33 1.05 6.05 -12.54
CA SER A 33 0.53 6.08 -11.17
C SER A 33 1.68 6.20 -10.17
N PHE A 34 1.48 7.01 -9.13
CA PHE A 34 2.47 7.24 -8.08
C PHE A 34 1.84 6.94 -6.71
N SER A 35 2.63 6.37 -5.81
CA SER A 35 2.24 6.26 -4.41
C SER A 35 2.50 7.57 -3.70
N LEU A 36 1.47 8.13 -3.06
CA LEU A 36 1.56 9.26 -2.15
C LEU A 36 1.36 8.75 -0.72
N CYS A 37 2.26 9.14 0.18
CA CYS A 37 2.10 8.88 1.62
C CYS A 37 1.33 10.05 2.23
N THR A 38 0.12 9.81 2.76
CA THR A 38 -0.69 10.86 3.38
C THR A 38 -0.11 11.32 4.72
N ARG A 39 0.58 10.42 5.44
CA ARG A 39 1.25 10.68 6.72
C ARG A 39 2.31 11.77 6.63
N SER A 40 2.91 11.99 5.45
CA SER A 40 3.87 13.08 5.22
C SER A 40 3.28 14.48 5.42
N ARG A 41 1.96 14.60 5.51
CA ARG A 41 1.28 15.89 5.76
C ARG A 41 1.39 16.32 7.22
N GLU A 42 1.43 15.34 8.12
CA GLU A 42 1.44 15.55 9.56
C GLU A 42 2.86 15.39 10.12
N ASP A 43 3.64 14.47 9.56
CA ASP A 43 4.99 14.18 9.99
C ASP A 43 6.00 14.27 8.82
N PRO A 44 6.90 15.27 8.83
CA PRO A 44 7.89 15.46 7.77
C PRO A 44 8.98 14.38 7.73
N ALA A 45 9.07 13.49 8.72
CA ALA A 45 9.96 12.33 8.68
C ALA A 45 9.55 11.33 7.58
N TYR A 46 8.29 11.38 7.11
CA TYR A 46 7.80 10.53 6.04
C TYR A 46 7.87 11.25 4.68
N PRO A 47 8.45 10.62 3.64
CA PRO A 47 8.48 11.22 2.31
C PRO A 47 7.08 11.21 1.69
N ARG A 48 6.63 12.36 1.16
CA ARG A 48 5.34 12.49 0.46
C ARG A 48 5.20 11.55 -0.73
N TYR A 49 6.30 11.32 -1.46
CA TYR A 49 6.37 10.38 -2.58
C TYR A 49 7.52 9.41 -2.30
N PRO A 50 7.26 8.28 -1.62
CA PRO A 50 8.31 7.32 -1.28
C PRO A 50 8.93 6.70 -2.54
N ARG A 51 10.22 6.36 -2.43
CA ARG A 51 10.93 5.61 -3.48
C ARG A 51 10.44 4.16 -3.47
N LEU A 52 9.93 3.70 -4.59
CA LEU A 52 9.40 2.34 -4.73
C LEU A 52 10.46 1.36 -5.28
N PRO A 53 10.45 0.09 -4.87
CA PRO A 53 9.55 -0.52 -3.87
C PRO A 53 9.97 -0.17 -2.42
N VAL A 54 8.99 0.07 -1.54
CA VAL A 54 9.26 0.31 -0.11
C VAL A 54 9.44 -1.03 0.60
N LEU A 55 10.66 -1.29 1.07
CA LEU A 55 10.99 -2.55 1.76
C LEU A 55 10.92 -2.43 3.28
N SER A 56 11.01 -1.20 3.81
CA SER A 56 10.91 -0.92 5.24
C SER A 56 10.26 0.45 5.45
N CYS A 57 9.26 0.52 6.32
CA CYS A 57 8.58 1.75 6.70
C CYS A 57 8.15 1.66 8.17
N PRO A 58 8.65 2.52 9.07
CA PRO A 58 8.29 2.49 10.49
C PRO A 58 6.84 2.91 10.75
N GLY A 59 6.21 3.61 9.81
CA GLY A 59 4.81 4.04 9.88
C GLY A 59 3.86 3.23 8.99
N HIS A 60 4.26 2.01 8.62
CA HIS A 60 3.40 1.08 7.88
C HIS A 60 2.24 0.63 8.76
N GLU A 61 1.02 0.73 8.22
CA GLU A 61 -0.20 0.28 8.88
C GLU A 61 -1.02 -0.50 7.87
N ASP A 62 -1.34 -1.77 8.15
CA ASP A 62 -2.07 -2.58 7.17
C ASP A 62 -3.50 -2.08 6.98
N ALA A 63 -3.84 -1.76 5.73
CA ALA A 63 -5.17 -1.35 5.29
C ALA A 63 -6.16 -2.51 5.21
N THR A 64 -5.74 -3.75 5.50
CA THR A 64 -6.63 -4.91 5.43
C THR A 64 -7.75 -4.70 6.43
N PRO A 65 -9.00 -4.47 5.98
CA PRO A 65 -10.11 -4.54 6.91
C PRO A 65 -10.12 -5.98 7.45
N PRO A 66 -10.32 -6.18 8.77
CA PRO A 66 -10.43 -7.52 9.32
C PRO A 66 -11.46 -8.24 8.47
N ALA A 67 -11.03 -9.33 7.82
CA ALA A 67 -11.84 -10.02 6.84
C ALA A 67 -13.24 -10.23 7.43
N GLU A 68 -14.25 -9.54 6.88
CA GLU A 68 -15.65 -9.72 7.24
C GLU A 68 -15.92 -11.22 7.14
N GLN A 69 -16.04 -11.87 8.28
CA GLN A 69 -16.26 -13.30 8.38
C GLN A 69 -17.73 -13.52 8.01
N PRO A 70 -18.05 -14.25 6.92
CA PRO A 70 -19.44 -14.54 6.61
C PRO A 70 -20.04 -15.36 7.75
N ARG A 71 -21.15 -14.87 8.32
CA ARG A 71 -21.93 -15.53 9.38
C ARG A 71 -22.67 -16.75 8.86
#